data_AF-A0A3M1EGV3-F1
#
_entry.id   AF-A0A3M1EGV3-F1
#
_cell.length_a   1.000
_cell.length_b   1.000
_cell.length_c   1.000
_cell.angle_alpha   90.00
_cell.angle_beta   90.00
_cell.angle_gamma   90.00
#
_symmetry.space_group_name_H-M   'P 1'
#
loop_
_entity.id
_entity.type
_entity.pdbx_description
1 polymer ?
#
loop_
_entity_poly.entity_id
_entity_poly.type
_entity_poly.pdbx_seq_one_letter_code
_entity_poly.pdbx_strand_id
1 'polypeptide(L)'
;MTPDQYLEALLSLPGLVAPAVSRDGKWVAWTWFRTGPAADVYAAPTDGSSPPIRLSETTDNTFLTSWTPDSRSVLVEQDKDGNER
;
A
#
# COMPACT_ATOMS: atom_id res chain seq x y z
N MET A 1 -9.94 -25.28 14.93
CA MET A 1 -9.94 -24.61 13.61
C MET A 1 -10.23 -25.66 12.57
N THR A 2 -11.29 -25.50 11.79
CA THR A 2 -11.57 -26.36 10.63
C THR A 2 -10.65 -26.00 9.46
N PRO A 3 -10.48 -26.88 8.45
CA PRO A 3 -9.73 -26.54 7.23
C PRO A 3 -10.21 -25.25 6.58
N ASP A 4 -11.53 -25.01 6.53
CA ASP A 4 -12.10 -23.79 5.96
C ASP A 4 -11.71 -22.56 6.78
N GLN A 5 -11.80 -22.63 8.12
CA GLN A 5 -11.37 -21.53 8.99
C GLN A 5 -9.88 -21.21 8.83
N TYR A 6 -9.05 -22.23 8.60
CA TYR A 6 -7.62 -22.06 8.34
C TYR A 6 -7.37 -21.38 6.99
N LEU A 7 -8.07 -21.81 5.94
CA LEU A 7 -7.98 -21.20 4.62
C LEU A 7 -8.42 -19.73 4.64
N GLU A 8 -9.54 -19.41 5.27
CA GLU A 8 -10.01 -18.02 5.42
C GLU A 8 -9.00 -17.14 6.19
N ALA A 9 -8.36 -17.70 7.23
CA ALA A 9 -7.30 -16.99 7.95
C ALA A 9 -6.10 -16.70 7.04
N LEU A 10 -5.69 -17.65 6.20
CA LEU A 10 -4.61 -17.43 5.22
C LEU A 10 -5.00 -16.40 4.15
N LEU A 11 -6.25 -16.45 3.66
CA LEU A 11 -6.77 -15.52 2.66
C LEU A 11 -7.00 -14.11 3.20
N SER A 12 -7.06 -13.92 4.52
CA SER A 12 -7.21 -12.61 5.16
C SER A 12 -5.89 -12.00 5.63
N LEU A 13 -4.77 -12.71 5.50
CA LEU A 13 -3.46 -12.16 5.87
C LEU A 13 -3.16 -10.87 5.09
N PRO A 14 -2.62 -9.83 5.76
CA PRO A 14 -2.15 -8.63 5.09
C PRO A 14 -1.08 -8.94 4.05
N GLY A 15 -1.15 -8.25 2.92
CA GLY A 15 -0.19 -8.38 1.82
C GLY A 15 0.48 -7.05 1.52
N LEU A 16 1.81 -7.05 1.40
CA LEU A 16 2.58 -5.89 0.95
C LEU A 16 3.13 -6.18 -0.45
N VAL A 17 2.91 -5.27 -1.40
CA VAL A 17 3.42 -5.42 -2.76
C VAL A 17 4.05 -4.15 -3.29
N ALA A 18 4.80 -4.29 -4.38
CA ALA A 18 5.41 -3.20 -5.14
C ALA A 18 6.18 -2.18 -4.28
N PRO A 19 7.09 -2.62 -3.37
CA PRO A 19 7.88 -1.67 -2.61
C PRO A 19 8.80 -0.88 -3.55
N ALA A 20 8.90 0.42 -3.33
CA ALA A 20 9.79 1.31 -4.06
C ALA A 20 10.52 2.25 -3.09
N VAL A 21 11.83 2.39 -3.25
CA VAL A 21 12.66 3.32 -2.48
C VAL A 21 12.73 4.67 -3.19
N SER A 22 12.64 5.77 -2.43
CA SER A 22 12.79 7.13 -2.95
C SER A 22 14.19 7.34 -3.52
N ARG A 23 14.36 8.31 -4.44
CA ARG A 23 15.64 8.52 -5.11
C ARG A 23 16.75 8.97 -4.16
N ASP A 24 16.40 9.71 -3.11
CA ASP A 24 17.31 10.10 -2.03
C ASP A 24 17.59 8.98 -1.02
N GLY A 25 16.94 7.82 -1.17
CA GLY A 25 17.14 6.63 -0.35
C GLY A 25 16.53 6.70 1.05
N LYS A 26 15.83 7.78 1.41
CA LYS A 26 15.35 8.02 2.78
C LYS A 26 14.00 7.38 3.08
N TRP A 27 13.20 7.09 2.05
CA TRP A 27 11.86 6.56 2.20
C TRP A 27 11.66 5.30 1.37
N VAL A 28 10.84 4.39 1.87
CA VAL A 28 10.25 3.30 1.10
C VAL A 28 8.74 3.45 1.13
N ALA A 29 8.10 3.27 -0.02
CA ALA A 29 6.64 3.25 -0.15
C ALA A 29 6.19 1.90 -0.73
N TRP A 30 4.97 1.49 -0.44
CA TRP A 30 4.38 0.23 -0.92
C TRP A 30 2.85 0.31 -0.93
N THR A 31 2.22 -0.65 -1.62
CA THR A 31 0.78 -0.89 -1.45
C THR A 31 0.56 -1.99 -0.40
N TRP A 32 -0.33 -1.71 0.55
CA TRP A 32 -0.71 -2.64 1.60
C TRP A 32 -2.18 -3.03 1.47
N PHE A 33 -2.43 -4.33 1.32
CA PHE A 33 -3.76 -4.93 1.27
C PHE A 33 -4.18 -5.44 2.63
N ARG A 34 -5.49 -5.39 2.90
CA ARG A 34 -6.14 -6.05 4.04
C ARG A 34 -5.64 -5.56 5.41
N THR A 35 -5.11 -4.35 5.46
CA THR A 35 -4.91 -3.59 6.71
C THR A 35 -6.08 -2.66 7.03
N GLY A 36 -6.98 -2.48 6.07
CA GLY A 36 -8.17 -1.63 6.14
C GLY A 36 -9.21 -2.05 5.10
N PRO A 37 -10.21 -1.19 4.84
CA PRO A 37 -11.32 -1.49 3.92
C PRO A 37 -10.91 -1.55 2.44
N ALA A 38 -9.83 -0.86 2.07
CA ALA A 38 -9.27 -0.83 0.72
C ALA A 38 -7.76 -1.09 0.75
N ALA A 39 -7.17 -1.36 -0.41
CA ALA A 39 -5.73 -1.29 -0.59
C ALA A 39 -5.28 0.18 -0.54
N ASP A 40 -4.22 0.45 0.21
CA ASP A 40 -3.70 1.81 0.38
C ASP A 40 -2.19 1.87 0.22
N VAL A 41 -1.70 3.07 -0.09
CA VAL A 41 -0.28 3.37 -0.18
C VAL A 41 0.24 3.81 1.17
N TYR A 42 1.33 3.20 1.60
CA TYR A 42 2.04 3.53 2.84
C TYR A 42 3.47 3.93 2.52
N ALA A 43 4.11 4.63 3.46
CA ALA A 43 5.54 4.89 3.43
C ALA A 43 6.18 4.84 4.82
N ALA A 44 7.46 4.53 4.88
CA ALA A 44 8.27 4.58 6.10
C ALA A 44 9.71 5.02 5.79
N PRO A 45 10.44 5.54 6.78
CA PRO A 45 11.88 5.73 6.68
C PRO A 45 12.59 4.39 6.40
N THR A 46 13.57 4.40 5.50
CA THR A 46 14.37 3.20 5.17
C THR A 46 15.25 2.73 6.32
N ASP A 47 15.56 3.61 7.26
CA ASP A 47 16.32 3.33 8.48
C ASP A 47 15.47 2.75 9.62
N GLY A 48 14.15 2.65 9.45
CA GLY A 48 13.23 2.14 10.47
C GLY A 48 13.05 3.07 11.67
N SER A 49 13.46 4.35 11.56
CA SER A 49 13.36 5.33 12.66
C SER A 49 11.93 5.68 13.06
N SER A 50 10.93 5.32 12.24
CA SER A 50 9.51 5.55 12.53
C SER A 50 8.63 4.49 11.90
N PRO A 51 7.44 4.21 12.48
CA PRO A 51 6.48 3.29 11.90
C PRO A 51 5.94 3.80 10.55
N PRO A 52 5.36 2.90 9.73
CA PRO A 52 4.69 3.29 8.50
C PRO A 52 3.59 4.33 8.69
N ILE A 53 3.52 5.29 7.77
CA ILE A 53 2.41 6.23 7.63
C ILE A 53 1.55 5.84 6.43
N ARG A 54 0.24 6.00 6.57
CA ARG A 54 -0.73 5.80 5.49
C ARG A 54 -0.82 7.10 4.66
N LEU A 55 -0.61 7.01 3.36
CA LEU A 55 -0.58 8.15 2.42
C LEU A 55 -1.89 8.32 1.65
N SER A 56 -2.64 7.24 1.44
CA SER A 56 -4.00 7.26 0.89
C SER A 56 -5.00 6.78 1.92
N GLU A 57 -6.13 7.47 2.04
CA GLU A 57 -7.24 7.01 2.87
C GLU A 57 -8.54 7.20 2.07
N THR A 58 -8.78 6.25 1.17
CA THR A 58 -9.93 6.29 0.26
C THR A 58 -10.78 5.04 0.42
N THR A 59 -12.02 5.10 -0.04
CA THR A 59 -12.92 3.94 -0.09
C THR A 59 -12.52 2.95 -1.18
N ASP A 60 -11.83 3.46 -2.20
CA ASP A 60 -11.40 2.74 -3.38
C ASP A 60 -9.96 2.27 -3.24
N ASN A 61 -9.60 1.19 -3.95
CA ASN A 61 -8.23 0.69 -3.94
C ASN A 61 -7.28 1.72 -4.56
N THR A 62 -6.21 2.03 -3.84
CA THR A 62 -5.16 2.93 -4.29
C THR A 62 -3.82 2.19 -4.31
N PHE A 63 -3.16 2.22 -5.47
CA PHE A 63 -1.95 1.48 -5.75
C PHE A 63 -0.76 2.44 -5.97
N LEU A 64 0.41 2.06 -5.48
CA LEU A 64 1.64 2.82 -5.71
C LEU A 64 2.08 2.64 -7.17
N THR A 65 2.29 3.76 -7.86
CA THR A 65 2.87 3.74 -9.21
C THR A 65 4.37 4.03 -9.17
N SER A 66 4.77 5.16 -8.56
CA SER A 66 6.18 5.57 -8.50
C SER A 66 6.43 6.71 -7.51
N TRP A 67 7.69 6.96 -7.16
CA TRP A 67 8.11 8.21 -6.52
C TRP A 67 8.23 9.36 -7.52
N THR A 68 8.01 10.59 -7.06
CA THR A 68 8.41 11.79 -7.81
C THR A 68 9.94 11.93 -7.86
N PRO A 69 10.52 12.54 -8.90
CA PRO A 69 11.98 12.66 -9.03
C PRO A 69 12.66 13.40 -7.86
N ASP A 70 11.94 14.30 -7.19
CA ASP A 70 12.40 15.08 -6.05
C ASP A 70 12.27 14.35 -4.70
N SER A 71 11.79 13.10 -4.69
CA SER A 71 11.61 12.26 -3.49
C SER A 71 10.62 12.80 -2.45
N ARG A 72 9.77 13.77 -2.82
CA ARG A 72 8.83 14.41 -1.87
C ARG A 72 7.41 13.86 -1.94
N SER A 73 7.07 13.12 -2.99
CA SER A 73 5.70 12.64 -3.19
C SER A 73 5.71 11.32 -3.95
N VAL A 74 4.55 10.66 -3.96
CA VAL A 74 4.30 9.45 -4.73
C VAL A 74 3.19 9.72 -5.74
N LEU A 75 3.31 9.09 -6.91
CA LEU A 75 2.22 8.93 -7.86
C LEU A 75 1.47 7.65 -7.51
N VAL A 76 0.15 7.74 -7.52
CA VAL A 76 -0.76 6.65 -7.21
C VAL A 76 -1.81 6.51 -8.30
N GLU A 77 -2.25 5.28 -8.51
CA GLU A 77 -3.41 4.95 -9.32
C GLU A 77 -4.54 4.53 -8.39
N GLN A 78 -5.75 5.04 -8.63
CA GLN A 78 -6.92 4.68 -7.85
C GLN A 78 -7.94 4.02 -8.77
N ASP A 79 -8.36 2.82 -8.37
CA ASP A 79 -9.40 2.07 -9.06
C ASP A 79 -10.78 2.51 -8.56
N LYS A 80 -11.39 3.44 -9.30
CA LYS A 80 -12.73 3.97 -9.00
C LYS A 80 -13.79 3.11 -9.68
N ASP A 81 -13.95 1.88 -9.19
CA ASP A 81 -15.06 0.95 -9.45
C ASP A 81 -15.95 1.34 -10.65
N GLY A 82 -15.38 1.24 -11.86
CA GLY A 82 -16.05 1.39 -13.14
C GLY A 82 -16.92 2.65 -13.32
N ASN A 83 -16.30 3.81 -13.58
CA ASN A 83 -16.98 4.88 -14.34
C ASN A 83 -16.92 4.67 -15.86
N GLU A 84 -16.65 3.44 -16.30
CA GLU A 84 -16.86 3.00 -17.67
C GLU A 84 -18.36 3.11 -18.00
N ARG A 85 -18.72 4.20 -18.69
CA ARG A 85 -19.97 4.35 -19.42
C ARG A 85 -19.72 4.17 -20.91
#